data_AF-A0A3B9JAN2-F1
#
_entry.id   AF-A0A3B9JAN2-F1
#
_cell.length_a   1.000
_cell.length_b   1.000
_cell.length_c   1.000
_cell.angle_alpha   90.00
_cell.angle_beta   90.00
_cell.angle_gamma   90.00
#
_symmetry.space_group_name_H-M   'P 1'
#
loop_
_entity.id
_entity.type
_entity.pdbx_description
1 polymer ?
#
loop_
_entity_poly.entity_id
_entity_poly.type
_entity_poly.pdbx_seq_one_letter_code
_entity_poly.pdbx_strand_id
1 'polypeptide(L)'
;MLRRASAESIVLLKNNGSLPLEEAKSILVLGENAVVPQIVGGGSAHVNVHYVVTPLDGIKSRAKGNVHYFIGTPTHRNLPVAQAGWFKA
;
A
#
# COMPACT_ATOMS: atom_id res chain seq x y z
N MET A 1 -15.55 8.99 7.75
CA MET A 1 -16.19 8.90 6.41
C MET A 1 -15.24 8.36 5.34
N LEU A 2 -14.04 8.94 5.17
CA LEU A 2 -13.05 8.53 4.14
C LEU A 2 -12.79 7.01 4.07
N ARG A 3 -12.43 6.37 5.20
CA ARG A 3 -12.18 4.92 5.24
C ARG A 3 -13.34 4.07 4.68
N ARG A 4 -14.58 4.46 4.99
CA ARG A 4 -15.78 3.75 4.51
C ARG A 4 -15.99 3.98 3.01
N ALA A 5 -15.91 5.23 2.57
CA ALA A 5 -16.03 5.57 1.15
C ALA A 5 -14.95 4.87 0.31
N SER A 6 -13.70 4.81 0.79
CA SER A 6 -12.61 4.07 0.13
C SER A 6 -12.83 2.56 0.11
N ALA A 7 -13.44 1.98 1.15
CA ALA A 7 -13.78 0.56 1.15
C ALA A 7 -14.91 0.24 0.16
N GLU A 8 -15.92 1.11 0.08
CA GLU A 8 -17.05 0.99 -0.86
C GLU A 8 -16.66 1.28 -2.31
N SER A 9 -15.53 1.97 -2.56
CA SER A 9 -15.03 2.27 -3.91
C SER A 9 -14.21 1.14 -4.54
N ILE A 10 -13.84 0.10 -3.79
CA ILE A 10 -13.02 -1.02 -4.30
C ILE A 10 -13.91 -2.01 -5.04
N VAL A 11 -13.50 -2.40 -6.25
CA VAL A 11 -14.22 -3.37 -7.09
C VAL A 11 -13.43 -4.68 -7.18
N LEU A 12 -14.06 -5.80 -6.81
CA LEU A 12 -13.50 -7.14 -6.97
C LEU A 12 -13.67 -7.62 -8.42
N LEU A 13 -12.57 -7.64 -9.18
CA LEU A 13 -12.61 -8.02 -10.60
C LEU A 13 -12.59 -9.54 -10.83
N LYS A 14 -11.86 -10.30 -10.01
CA LYS A 14 -11.71 -11.76 -10.12
C LYS A 14 -11.50 -12.39 -8.75
N ASN A 15 -12.16 -13.52 -8.50
CA ASN A 15 -11.95 -14.33 -7.30
C ASN A 15 -12.23 -15.81 -7.60
N ASN A 16 -11.24 -16.68 -7.36
CA ASN A 16 -11.36 -18.13 -7.55
C ASN A 16 -11.51 -18.86 -6.20
N GLY A 17 -12.16 -18.23 -5.22
CA GLY A 17 -12.28 -18.76 -3.86
C GLY A 17 -11.10 -18.44 -2.93
N SER A 18 -10.21 -17.54 -3.33
CA SER A 18 -9.05 -17.14 -2.51
C SER A 18 -9.34 -15.98 -1.55
N LEU A 19 -10.43 -15.25 -1.79
CA LEU A 19 -10.90 -14.16 -0.92
C LEU A 19 -12.30 -14.48 -0.38
N PRO A 20 -12.62 -14.07 0.87
CA PRO A 20 -11.78 -13.30 1.80
C PRO A 20 -10.59 -14.11 2.33
N LEU A 21 -9.51 -13.42 2.69
CA LEU A 21 -8.34 -14.09 3.29
C LEU A 21 -8.74 -14.69 4.65
N GLU A 22 -8.47 -15.98 4.82
CA GLU A 22 -8.58 -16.65 6.12
C GLU A 22 -7.56 -16.11 7.13
N GLU A 23 -7.71 -16.46 8.40
CA GLU A 23 -6.75 -16.08 9.44
C GLU A 23 -5.42 -16.82 9.24
N ALA A 24 -4.55 -16.25 8.43
CA ALA A 24 -3.23 -16.80 8.13
C ALA A 24 -2.25 -16.53 9.27
N LYS A 25 -1.45 -17.55 9.63
CA LYS A 25 -0.33 -17.43 10.59
C LYS A 25 0.83 -16.59 10.03
N SER A 26 0.98 -16.53 8.72
CA SER A 26 2.02 -15.76 8.03
C SER A 26 1.48 -15.20 6.70
N ILE A 27 1.78 -13.94 6.42
CA ILE A 27 1.40 -13.21 5.21
C ILE A 27 2.65 -12.55 4.63
N LEU A 28 2.90 -12.73 3.35
CA LEU A 28 3.93 -11.99 2.61
C LEU A 28 3.26 -10.93 1.73
N VAL A 29 3.56 -9.66 1.98
CA VAL A 29 3.13 -8.53 1.16
C VAL A 29 4.25 -8.17 0.18
N LEU A 30 3.93 -8.21 -1.13
CA LEU A 30 4.88 -7.92 -2.20
C LEU A 30 4.47 -6.66 -2.98
N GLY A 31 5.46 -5.85 -3.36
CA GLY A 31 5.29 -4.71 -4.24
C GLY A 31 5.56 -3.35 -3.59
N GLU A 32 6.08 -2.39 -4.35
CA GLU A 32 6.38 -1.03 -3.89
C GLU A 32 5.12 -0.27 -3.41
N ASN A 33 3.99 -0.44 -4.10
CA ASN A 33 2.71 0.20 -3.73
C ASN A 33 2.18 -0.22 -2.35
N ALA A 34 2.71 -1.29 -1.76
CA ALA A 34 2.37 -1.67 -0.39
C ALA A 34 2.86 -0.64 0.64
N VAL A 35 3.96 0.08 0.35
CA VAL A 35 4.58 1.08 1.21
C VAL A 35 4.49 2.50 0.64
N VAL A 36 4.47 2.66 -0.69
CA VAL A 36 4.30 3.95 -1.38
C VAL A 36 3.01 3.90 -2.20
N PRO A 37 1.82 4.03 -1.57
CA PRO A 37 0.56 3.89 -2.27
C PRO A 37 0.21 5.08 -3.16
N GLN A 38 -0.47 4.81 -4.27
CA GLN A 38 -1.13 5.83 -5.08
C GLN A 38 -2.49 6.16 -4.48
N ILE A 39 -2.57 7.25 -3.73
CA ILE A 39 -3.77 7.67 -2.98
C ILE A 39 -4.60 8.74 -3.69
N VAL A 40 -3.96 9.50 -4.58
CA VAL A 40 -4.55 10.61 -5.33
C VAL A 40 -3.98 10.60 -6.74
N GLY A 41 -4.74 11.14 -7.68
CA GLY A 41 -4.19 11.47 -9.00
C GLY A 41 -3.19 12.62 -8.92
N GLY A 42 -2.53 12.90 -10.05
CA GLY A 42 -1.69 14.08 -10.21
C GLY A 42 -2.48 15.34 -10.63
N GLY A 43 -1.74 16.44 -10.86
CA GLY A 43 -2.30 17.67 -11.43
C GLY A 43 -3.25 18.41 -10.49
N SER A 44 -4.35 18.96 -11.03
CA SER A 44 -5.31 19.77 -10.28
C SER A 44 -6.11 19.00 -9.22
N ALA A 45 -6.13 17.67 -9.30
CA ALA A 45 -6.77 16.80 -8.31
C ALA A 45 -5.84 16.45 -7.14
N HIS A 46 -4.59 16.91 -7.16
CA HIS A 46 -3.64 16.66 -6.09
C HIS A 46 -4.01 17.43 -4.82
N VAL A 47 -3.96 16.76 -3.68
CA VAL A 47 -4.21 17.35 -2.37
C VAL A 47 -3.12 16.95 -1.39
N ASN A 48 -2.74 17.88 -0.51
CA ASN A 48 -1.84 17.58 0.60
C ASN A 48 -2.64 16.94 1.75
N VAL A 49 -2.44 15.64 1.95
CA VAL A 49 -3.19 14.85 2.93
C VAL A 49 -2.56 14.96 4.33
N HIS A 50 -3.38 14.95 5.37
CA HIS A 50 -2.90 14.96 6.75
C HIS A 50 -2.12 13.70 7.14
N TYR A 51 -2.57 12.54 6.65
CA TYR A 51 -1.90 11.26 6.86
C TYR A 51 -2.34 10.24 5.80
N VAL A 52 -1.59 9.15 5.71
CA VAL A 52 -1.86 8.02 4.81
C VAL A 52 -1.73 6.73 5.60
N VAL A 53 -2.68 5.82 5.42
CA VAL A 53 -2.52 4.42 5.84
C VAL A 53 -2.11 3.63 4.61
N THR A 54 -0.89 3.08 4.62
CA THR A 54 -0.41 2.26 3.50
C THR A 54 -1.13 0.91 3.48
N PRO A 55 -1.22 0.21 2.33
CA PRO A 55 -1.75 -1.14 2.29
C PRO A 55 -1.02 -2.09 3.25
N LEU A 56 0.30 -1.96 3.39
CA LEU A 56 1.07 -2.75 4.34
C LEU A 56 0.64 -2.48 5.79
N ASP A 57 0.47 -1.22 6.18
CA ASP A 57 0.02 -0.85 7.53
C ASP A 57 -1.42 -1.31 7.79
N GLY A 58 -2.29 -1.17 6.79
CA GLY A 58 -3.66 -1.66 6.83
C GLY A 58 -3.71 -3.18 7.06
N ILE A 59 -2.90 -3.94 6.32
CA ILE A 59 -2.80 -5.40 6.48
C ILE A 59 -2.23 -5.76 7.85
N LYS A 60 -1.14 -5.12 8.28
CA LYS A 60 -0.53 -5.34 9.62
C LYS A 60 -1.52 -5.06 10.75
N SER A 61 -2.36 -4.03 10.63
CA SER A 61 -3.37 -3.68 11.63
C SER A 61 -4.49 -4.71 11.78
N ARG A 62 -4.75 -5.50 10.72
CA ARG A 62 -5.84 -6.50 10.69
C ARG A 62 -5.34 -7.92 10.89
N ALA A 63 -4.13 -8.22 10.45
CA ALA A 63 -3.54 -9.55 10.52
C ALA A 63 -3.30 -9.96 11.99
N LYS A 64 -3.61 -11.21 12.32
CA LYS A 64 -3.27 -11.80 13.62
C LYS A 64 -1.92 -12.53 13.60
N GLY A 65 -1.44 -12.90 12.40
CA GLY A 65 -0.17 -13.59 12.19
C GLY A 65 0.98 -12.64 11.81
N ASN A 66 2.12 -13.23 11.48
CA ASN A 66 3.30 -12.48 11.07
C ASN A 66 3.13 -11.90 9.65
N VAL A 67 3.42 -10.62 9.49
CA VAL A 67 3.39 -9.95 8.18
C VAL A 67 4.81 -9.61 7.74
N HIS A 68 5.24 -10.25 6.67
CA HIS A 68 6.51 -10.00 6.00
C HIS A 68 6.29 -9.07 4.81
N TYR A 69 7.30 -8.28 4.49
CA TYR A 69 7.26 -7.36 3.35
C TYR A 69 8.51 -7.52 2.49
N PHE A 70 8.32 -7.48 1.18
CA PHE A 70 9.41 -7.37 0.23
C PHE A 70 8.99 -6.50 -0.96
N ILE A 71 9.86 -5.57 -1.38
CA ILE A 71 9.53 -4.62 -2.44
C ILE A 71 9.28 -5.29 -3.78
N GLY A 72 10.03 -6.36 -4.09
CA GLY A 72 10.01 -6.96 -5.42
C GLY A 72 10.59 -5.99 -6.45
N THR A 73 9.76 -5.53 -7.38
CA THR A 73 10.16 -4.65 -8.49
C THR A 73 9.74 -3.21 -8.22
N PRO A 74 10.67 -2.24 -8.22
CA PRO A 74 10.33 -0.81 -8.19
C PRO A 74 9.54 -0.39 -9.44
N THR A 75 8.59 0.50 -9.25
CA THR A 75 7.57 0.93 -10.23
C THR A 75 7.47 2.45 -10.39
N HIS A 76 8.34 3.22 -9.73
CA HIS A 76 8.38 4.67 -9.86
C HIS A 76 8.64 5.10 -11.32
N ARG A 77 7.86 6.08 -11.79
CA ARG A 77 8.03 6.65 -13.14
C ARG A 77 9.27 7.52 -13.25
N ASN A 78 9.54 8.28 -12.19
CA ASN A 78 10.70 9.16 -12.06
C ASN A 78 11.57 8.65 -10.93
N LEU A 79 12.86 8.98 -10.95
CA LEU A 79 13.78 8.65 -9.86
C LEU A 79 13.17 9.06 -8.50
N PRO A 80 13.27 8.19 -7.49
CA PRO A 80 12.73 8.49 -6.18
C PRO A 80 13.48 9.67 -5.58
N VAL A 81 12.81 10.38 -4.68
CA VAL A 81 13.41 11.51 -3.97
C VAL A 81 14.69 11.04 -3.30
N ALA A 82 15.78 11.77 -3.54
CA ALA A 82 17.06 11.44 -2.96
C ALA A 82 16.95 11.45 -1.43
N GLN A 83 17.38 10.36 -0.81
CA GLN A 83 17.34 10.26 0.64
C GLN A 83 18.52 11.00 1.24
N ALA A 84 18.35 11.58 2.43
CA ALA A 84 19.41 12.33 3.11
C ALA A 84 20.71 11.52 3.30
N GLY A 85 20.62 10.19 3.36
CA GLY A 85 21.78 9.29 3.44
C GLY A 85 22.59 9.15 2.15
N TRP A 86 22.07 9.59 1.00
CA TRP A 86 22.73 9.46 -0.31
C TRP A 86 23.85 10.48 -0.53
N PHE A 87 23.86 11.57 0.23
CA PHE A 87 24.82 12.66 0.07
C PHE A 87 25.89 12.70 1.17
N LYS A 88 26.19 11.56 1.80
CA LYS A 88 27.28 11.49 2.79
C LYS A 88 28.63 11.48 2.05
N ALA A 89 29.43 12.50 2.30
CA ALA A 89 30.88 12.53 2.03
C ALA A 89 31.64 11.68 3.06
#